data_AF-A0A956JL01-F1
#
_entry.id   AF-A0A956JL01-F1
#
_cell.length_a   1.000
_cell.length_b   1.000
_cell.length_c   1.000
_cell.angle_alpha   90.00
_cell.angle_beta   90.00
_cell.angle_gamma   90.00
#
_symmetry.space_group_name_H-M   'P 1'
#
loop_
_entity.id
_entity.type
_entity.pdbx_description
1 polymer ?
#
loop_
_entity_poly.entity_id
_entity_poly.type
_entity_poly.pdbx_seq_one_letter_code
_entity_poly.pdbx_strand_id
1 'polypeptide(L)'
;MSTSLLANKLIDGVPHICEVNDLSRSGARLRRLGGPTRSEPWLELELMLPRRHDITRLAALVVYEDGDALGVRFVGMTEGQRAQLHRFTNERELGR
;
A
#
# COMPACT_ATOMS: atom_id res chain seq x y z
N MET A 1 -0.99 -21.14 3.17
CA MET A 1 -1.93 -20.17 2.56
C MET A 1 -1.28 -18.80 2.62
N SER A 2 -0.99 -18.19 1.48
CA SER A 2 -0.44 -16.82 1.43
C SER A 2 -1.56 -15.84 1.74
N THR A 3 -1.58 -15.25 2.93
CA THR A 3 -2.57 -14.21 3.25
C THR A 3 -2.25 -12.97 2.42
N SER A 4 -3.12 -12.66 1.46
CA SER A 4 -3.08 -11.41 0.70
C SER A 4 -3.23 -10.23 1.65
N LEU A 5 -2.34 -9.24 1.53
CA LEU A 5 -2.41 -8.01 2.31
C LEU A 5 -3.41 -7.07 1.64
N LEU A 6 -4.25 -6.41 2.42
CA LEU A 6 -5.21 -5.42 1.90
C LEU A 6 -4.75 -4.01 2.24
N ALA A 7 -5.07 -3.07 1.36
CA ALA A 7 -4.83 -1.65 1.53
C ALA A 7 -6.05 -0.85 1.09
N ASN A 8 -6.26 0.33 1.67
CA ASN A 8 -7.18 1.31 1.10
C ASN A 8 -6.38 2.32 0.29
N LYS A 9 -6.77 2.53 -0.97
CA LYS A 9 -6.44 3.74 -1.74
C LYS A 9 -7.48 4.79 -1.42
N LEU A 10 -7.08 5.93 -0.89
CA LEU A 10 -7.96 7.06 -0.63
C LEU A 10 -8.01 7.99 -1.85
N ILE A 11 -9.21 8.25 -2.35
CA ILE A 11 -9.47 9.25 -3.41
C ILE A 11 -10.46 10.24 -2.81
N ASP A 12 -10.08 11.51 -2.71
CA ASP A 12 -10.90 12.56 -2.07
C ASP A 12 -11.41 12.16 -0.67
N GLY A 13 -10.58 11.44 0.09
CA GLY A 13 -10.91 10.91 1.42
C GLY A 13 -11.79 9.65 1.43
N VAL A 14 -12.21 9.16 0.27
CA VAL A 14 -13.02 7.94 0.13
C VAL A 14 -12.12 6.71 -0.04
N PRO A 15 -12.23 5.68 0.83
CA PRO A 15 -11.39 4.49 0.74
C PRO A 15 -11.89 3.52 -0.35
N HIS A 16 -10.95 3.05 -1.16
CA HIS A 16 -11.15 2.01 -2.17
C HIS A 16 -10.19 0.84 -1.93
N ILE A 17 -10.74 -0.35 -1.74
CA ILE A 17 -9.97 -1.54 -1.37
C ILE A 17 -9.08 -2.00 -2.53
N CYS A 18 -7.83 -2.25 -2.20
CA CYS A 18 -6.82 -2.85 -3.06
C CYS A 18 -6.20 -4.06 -2.37
N GLU A 19 -5.80 -5.05 -3.17
CA GLU A 19 -4.89 -6.11 -2.77
C GLU A 19 -3.44 -5.66 -2.98
N VAL A 20 -2.57 -5.91 -2.02
CA VAL A 20 -1.13 -5.65 -2.10
C VAL A 20 -0.44 -6.94 -2.57
N ASN A 21 -0.09 -6.97 -3.85
CA ASN A 21 0.58 -8.11 -4.48
C ASN A 21 2.06 -8.16 -4.14
N ASP A 22 2.69 -6.99 -4.05
CA ASP A 22 4.09 -6.85 -3.67
C ASP A 22 4.27 -5.59 -2.83
N LEU A 23 5.13 -5.66 -1.82
CA LEU A 23 5.40 -4.56 -0.90
C LEU A 23 6.90 -4.49 -0.61
N SER A 24 7.46 -3.31 -0.84
CA SER A 24 8.84 -2.98 -0.52
C SER A 24 8.89 -1.80 0.45
N ARG A 25 10.11 -1.41 0.84
CA ARG A 25 10.34 -0.22 1.68
C ARG A 25 10.05 1.11 0.97
N SER A 26 9.98 1.10 -0.35
CA SER A 26 9.84 2.32 -1.17
C SER A 26 8.56 2.38 -1.98
N GLY A 27 7.76 1.32 -2.01
CA GLY A 27 6.58 1.26 -2.83
C GLY A 27 5.88 -0.09 -2.78
N ALA A 28 4.79 -0.20 -3.52
CA ALA A 28 3.97 -1.39 -3.58
C ALA A 28 3.43 -1.61 -5.00
N ARG A 29 3.14 -2.87 -5.30
CA ARG A 29 2.29 -3.25 -6.43
C ARG A 29 0.93 -3.65 -5.87
N LEU A 30 -0.09 -2.97 -6.35
CA LEU A 30 -1.47 -3.11 -5.93
C LEU A 30 -2.30 -3.70 -7.07
N ARG A 31 -3.36 -4.42 -6.71
CA ARG A 31 -4.46 -4.78 -7.60
C ARG A 31 -5.75 -4.19 -7.04
N ARG A 32 -6.45 -3.41 -7.85
CA ARG A 32 -7.74 -2.84 -7.48
C ARG A 32 -8.76 -3.97 -7.35
N LEU A 33 -9.56 -3.94 -6.28
CA LEU A 33 -10.68 -4.87 -6.12
C LEU A 33 -12.03 -4.22 -6.50
N GLY A 34 -12.04 -2.90 -6.67
CA GLY A 34 -13.17 -2.11 -7.11
C GLY A 34 -12.87 -0.61 -7.00
N GLY A 35 -13.81 0.23 -7.45
CA GLY A 35 -13.69 1.69 -7.46
C GLY A 35 -13.12 2.26 -8.77
N PRO A 36 -12.67 3.53 -8.77
CA PRO A 36 -12.22 4.22 -9.97
C PRO A 36 -11.03 3.52 -10.65
N THR A 37 -11.16 3.32 -11.97
CA THR A 37 -10.17 2.67 -12.83
C THR A 37 -9.01 3.58 -13.23
N ARG A 38 -9.14 4.89 -13.07
CA ARG A 38 -8.01 5.81 -13.14
C ARG A 38 -7.62 6.26 -11.74
N SER A 39 -6.32 6.28 -11.47
CA SER A 39 -5.80 6.95 -10.28
C SER A 39 -5.35 8.36 -10.62
N GLU A 40 -5.51 9.27 -9.67
CA GLU A 40 -4.75 10.52 -9.65
C GLU A 40 -3.24 10.21 -9.55
N PRO A 41 -2.35 11.10 -10.03
CA PRO A 41 -0.90 10.90 -9.94
C PRO A 41 -0.42 10.74 -8.50
N TRP A 42 -1.14 11.34 -7.55
CA TRP A 42 -0.87 11.27 -6.12
C TRP A 42 -2.08 10.69 -5.40
N LEU A 43 -1.81 9.86 -4.40
CA LEU A 43 -2.84 9.24 -3.59
C LEU A 43 -2.33 8.97 -2.17
N GLU A 44 -3.25 8.77 -1.24
CA GLU A 44 -2.92 8.23 0.08
C GLU A 44 -3.26 6.75 0.12
N LEU A 45 -2.38 5.97 0.77
CA LEU A 45 -2.57 4.56 1.03
C LEU A 45 -2.65 4.31 2.51
N GLU A 46 -3.65 3.56 2.92
CA GLU A 46 -3.73 2.98 4.25
C GLU A 46 -3.37 1.50 4.18
N LEU A 47 -2.26 1.15 4.83
CA LEU A 47 -1.83 -0.22 4.99
C LEU A 47 -2.22 -0.69 6.38
N MET A 48 -3.03 -1.76 6.43
CA MET A 48 -3.29 -2.47 7.67
C MET A 48 -2.31 -3.63 7.78
N LEU A 49 -1.34 -3.49 8.69
CA LEU A 49 -0.30 -4.51 8.85
C LEU A 49 -0.87 -5.68 9.68
N PRO A 50 -0.75 -6.94 9.22
CA PRO A 50 -1.16 -8.13 9.94
C PRO A 50 -0.69 -8.11 11.39
N ARG A 51 -1.56 -8.60 12.31
CA ARG A 51 -1.28 -8.71 13.75
C ARG A 51 -1.12 -7.38 14.48
N ARG A 52 -1.41 -6.26 13.84
CA ARG A 52 -1.54 -4.95 14.48
C ARG A 52 -2.85 -4.29 14.09
N HIS A 53 -3.38 -3.50 15.00
CA HIS A 53 -4.51 -2.61 14.75
C HIS A 53 -4.07 -1.23 14.24
N ASP A 54 -2.75 -1.06 14.02
CA ASP A 54 -2.17 0.21 13.56
C ASP A 54 -2.30 0.33 12.05
N ILE A 55 -2.99 1.38 11.60
CA ILE A 55 -3.07 1.77 10.20
C ILE A 55 -1.86 2.66 9.88
N THR A 56 -1.02 2.25 8.93
CA THR A 56 0.01 3.11 8.37
C THR A 56 -0.55 3.85 7.17
N ARG A 57 -0.78 5.17 7.31
CA ARG A 57 -1.12 6.02 6.16
C ARG A 57 0.15 6.53 5.49
N LEU A 58 0.27 6.38 4.17
CA LEU A 58 1.42 6.75 3.36
C LEU A 58 0.97 7.60 2.17
N ALA A 59 1.65 8.71 1.90
CA ALA A 59 1.53 9.38 0.62
C ALA A 59 2.27 8.58 -0.45
N ALA A 60 1.68 8.47 -1.64
CA ALA A 60 2.20 7.69 -2.74
C ALA A 60 2.04 8.42 -4.08
N LEU A 61 3.05 8.29 -4.92
CA LEU A 61 3.01 8.66 -6.33
C LEU A 61 2.69 7.41 -7.16
N VAL A 62 1.76 7.51 -8.09
CA VAL A 62 1.50 6.47 -9.09
C VAL A 62 2.63 6.50 -10.11
N VAL A 63 3.31 5.36 -10.27
CA VAL A 63 4.45 5.20 -11.20
C VAL A 63 4.18 4.19 -12.31
N TYR A 64 3.09 3.43 -12.19
CA TYR A 64 2.64 2.46 -13.18
C TYR A 64 1.13 2.26 -13.03
N GLU A 65 0.42 2.15 -14.15
CA GLU A 65 -1.00 1.84 -14.16
C GLU A 65 -1.36 1.05 -15.43
N ASP A 66 -2.03 -0.08 -15.27
CA ASP A 66 -2.51 -0.92 -16.36
C ASP A 66 -3.72 -1.74 -15.90
N GLY A 67 -4.92 -1.37 -16.37
CA GLY A 67 -6.18 -1.97 -15.92
C GLY A 67 -6.36 -1.87 -14.40
N ASP A 68 -6.43 -3.03 -13.73
CA ASP A 68 -6.53 -3.11 -12.28
C ASP A 68 -5.17 -3.09 -11.56
N ALA A 69 -4.07 -3.21 -12.30
CA ALA A 69 -2.73 -3.19 -11.73
C ALA A 69 -2.25 -1.75 -11.52
N LEU A 70 -1.73 -1.48 -10.32
CA LEU A 70 -1.27 -0.16 -9.93
C LEU A 70 0.08 -0.28 -9.23
N GLY A 71 1.09 0.42 -9.73
CA GLY A 71 2.40 0.56 -9.08
C GLY A 71 2.51 1.93 -8.42
N VAL A 72 2.91 1.93 -7.15
CA VAL A 72 3.05 3.15 -6.37
C VAL A 72 4.43 3.26 -5.74
N ARG A 73 4.93 4.49 -5.63
CA ARG A 73 6.14 4.85 -4.89
C ARG A 73 5.77 5.67 -3.67
N PHE A 74 6.19 5.25 -2.49
CA PHE A 74 5.99 6.00 -1.26
C PHE A 74 6.85 7.27 -1.26
N VAL A 75 6.25 8.37 -0.83
CA VAL A 75 6.84 9.72 -0.86
C VAL A 75 6.53 10.43 0.45
N GLY A 76 7.38 11.36 0.86
CA GLY A 76 7.14 12.17 2.06
C GLY A 76 7.04 11.41 3.38
N MET A 77 7.48 10.14 3.43
CA MET A 77 7.37 9.35 4.66
C MET A 77 8.13 10.01 5.81
N THR A 78 7.56 9.95 7.01
CA THR A 78 8.24 10.27 8.27
C THR A 78 9.20 9.15 8.66
N GLU A 79 10.10 9.42 9.59
CA GLU A 79 11.00 8.39 10.14
C GLU A 79 10.21 7.26 10.82
N GLY A 80 9.15 7.59 11.56
CA GLY A 80 8.25 6.61 12.19
C GLY A 80 7.57 5.69 11.18
N GLN A 81 7.05 6.25 10.08
CA GLN A 81 6.46 5.48 8.98
C GLN A 81 7.50 4.56 8.31
N ARG A 82 8.72 5.06 8.06
CA ARG A 82 9.82 4.25 7.53
C ARG A 82 10.17 3.09 8.45
N ALA A 83 10.30 3.35 9.75
CA ALA A 83 10.61 2.33 10.74
C ALA A 83 9.51 1.27 10.85
N GLN A 84 8.24 1.69 10.79
CA GLN A 84 7.10 0.77 10.82
C GLN A 84 7.06 -0.13 9.58
N LEU A 85 7.22 0.45 8.38
CA LEU A 85 7.26 -0.30 7.13
C LEU A 85 8.47 -1.26 7.09
N HIS A 86 9.64 -0.83 7.54
CA HIS A 86 10.85 -1.65 7.61
C HIS A 86 10.66 -2.87 8.52
N ARG A 87 10.09 -2.68 9.73
CA ARG A 87 9.78 -3.80 10.62
C ARG A 87 8.84 -4.80 9.93
N PHE A 88 7.79 -4.29 9.28
CA PHE A 88 6.82 -5.14 8.62
C PHE A 88 7.39 -5.95 7.45
N THR A 89 8.18 -5.33 6.58
CA THR A 89 8.79 -6.06 5.44
C THR A 89 9.71 -7.17 5.94
N ASN A 90 10.48 -6.91 7.01
CA ASN A 90 11.38 -7.90 7.58
C ASN A 90 10.62 -9.07 8.25
N GLU A 91 9.53 -8.78 8.97
CA GLU A 91 8.68 -9.82 9.57
C GLU A 91 8.06 -10.75 8.51
N ARG A 92 7.71 -10.23 7.32
CA ARG A 92 7.22 -11.05 6.20
C ARG A 92 8.31 -11.91 5.57
N GLU A 93 9.54 -11.42 5.50
CA GLU A 93 10.69 -12.18 5.00
C GLU A 93 11.05 -13.33 5.94
N LEU A 94 10.97 -13.11 7.27
CA LEU A 94 11.28 -14.10 8.30
C LEU A 94 10.19 -15.15 8.54
N GLY A 95 8.95 -14.87 8.11
CA GLY A 95 7.80 -15.77 8.24
C GLY A 95 7.58 -16.70 7.04
N ARG A 96 8.53 -16.75 6.10
CA ARG A 96 8.57 -17.69 4.98
C ARG A 96 9.60 -18.79 5.25
#